data_AF-A0A5J5HQF6-F1
#
_entry.id   AF-A0A5J5HQF6-F1
#
_cell.length_a   1.000
_cell.length_b   1.000
_cell.length_c   1.000
_cell.angle_alpha   90.00
_cell.angle_beta   90.00
_cell.angle_gamma   90.00
#
_symmetry.space_group_name_H-M   'P 1'
#
loop_
_entity.id
_entity.type
_entity.pdbx_description
1 polymer ?
#
loop_
_entity_poly.entity_id
_entity_poly.type
_entity_poly.pdbx_seq_one_letter_code
_entity_poly.pdbx_strand_id
1 'polypeptide(L)'
;MADLLRQVTDDESETAFAEASITLWSNLLTLMGTHMLENGMPRQELLDMLTMLHETNEETIRSPRARAIAGRHLMSVYRALGDA
;
A
#
# COMPACT_ATOMS: atom_id res chain seq x y z
N MET A 1 24.50 -24.95 2.44
CA MET A 1 23.11 -25.36 2.74
C MET A 1 22.41 -24.33 3.62
N ALA A 2 23.04 -23.86 4.71
CA ALA A 2 22.49 -22.80 5.57
C ALA A 2 22.21 -21.46 4.85
N ASP A 3 23.11 -20.98 3.97
CA ASP A 3 22.87 -19.73 3.23
C ASP A 3 21.73 -19.81 2.20
N LEU A 4 21.52 -20.99 1.61
CA LEU A 4 20.45 -21.23 0.64
C LEU A 4 19.08 -21.28 1.34
N LEU A 5 19.04 -21.87 2.54
CA LEU A 5 17.85 -21.86 3.39
C LEU A 5 17.52 -20.45 3.90
N ARG A 6 18.54 -19.66 4.24
CA ARG A 6 18.39 -18.26 4.68
C ARG A 6 17.85 -17.35 3.57
N GLN A 7 18.36 -17.52 2.35
CA GLN A 7 17.92 -16.72 1.20
C GLN A 7 16.48 -17.03 0.79
N VAL A 8 16.08 -18.31 0.83
CA VAL A 8 14.68 -18.72 0.57
C VAL A 8 13.73 -18.18 1.64
N THR A 9 14.14 -18.18 2.91
CA THR A 9 13.29 -17.63 4.00
C THR A 9 13.15 -16.12 3.94
N ASP A 10 14.20 -15.38 3.56
CA ASP A 10 14.10 -13.93 3.33
C ASP A 10 13.18 -13.61 2.15
N ASP A 11 13.32 -14.32 1.01
CA ASP A 11 12.46 -14.10 -0.17
C ASP A 11 10.99 -14.46 0.10
N GLU A 12 10.73 -15.56 0.84
CA GLU A 12 9.37 -15.93 1.27
C GLU A 12 8.81 -14.91 2.28
N SER A 13 9.63 -14.38 3.18
CA SER A 13 9.22 -13.35 4.14
C SER A 13 8.91 -12.03 3.43
N GLU A 14 9.73 -11.62 2.46
CA GLU A 14 9.48 -10.46 1.62
C GLU A 14 8.20 -10.62 0.78
N THR A 15 7.98 -11.82 0.24
CA THR A 15 6.78 -12.13 -0.55
C THR A 15 5.53 -12.11 0.32
N ALA A 16 5.56 -12.77 1.47
CA ALA A 16 4.45 -12.77 2.43
C ALA A 16 4.16 -11.36 2.97
N PHE A 17 5.20 -10.55 3.21
CA PHE A 17 5.04 -9.14 3.60
C PHE A 17 4.43 -8.30 2.48
N ALA A 18 4.84 -8.52 1.22
CA ALA A 18 4.27 -7.84 0.08
C ALA A 18 2.80 -8.24 -0.14
N GLU A 19 2.45 -9.51 -0.01
CA GLU A 19 1.07 -10.00 -0.11
C GLU A 19 0.18 -9.47 1.02
N ALA A 20 0.67 -9.47 2.26
CA ALA A 20 -0.03 -8.89 3.40
C ALA A 20 -0.25 -7.39 3.22
N SER A 21 0.77 -6.68 2.72
CA SER A 21 0.68 -5.27 2.38
C SER A 21 -0.38 -5.06 1.30
N ILE A 22 -0.31 -5.76 0.16
CA ILE A 22 -1.28 -5.66 -0.95
C ILE A 22 -2.70 -5.94 -0.47
N THR A 23 -2.89 -6.90 0.42
CA THR A 23 -4.20 -7.22 1.00
C THR A 23 -4.71 -6.08 1.87
N LEU A 24 -3.86 -5.53 2.75
CA LEU A 24 -4.19 -4.37 3.57
C LEU A 24 -4.57 -3.17 2.69
N TRP A 25 -3.80 -2.93 1.63
CA TRP A 25 -4.04 -1.87 0.64
C TRP A 25 -5.38 -2.03 -0.07
N SER A 26 -5.67 -3.25 -0.53
CA SER A 26 -6.93 -3.55 -1.23
C SER A 26 -8.13 -3.36 -0.32
N ASN A 27 -8.01 -3.75 0.95
CA ASN A 27 -9.06 -3.57 1.94
C ASN A 27 -9.28 -2.09 2.26
N LEU A 28 -8.19 -1.32 2.43
CA LEU A 28 -8.30 0.11 2.72
C LEU A 28 -8.90 0.88 1.54
N LEU A 29 -8.51 0.57 0.31
CA LEU A 29 -9.08 1.16 -0.90
C LEU A 29 -10.56 0.84 -1.05
N THR A 30 -10.94 -0.41 -0.75
CA THR A 30 -12.34 -0.83 -0.74
C THR A 30 -13.14 -0.03 0.28
N LEU A 31 -12.64 0.08 1.52
CA LEU A 31 -13.26 0.87 2.59
C LEU A 31 -13.41 2.35 2.21
N MET A 32 -12.38 2.96 1.65
CA MET A 32 -12.42 4.35 1.20
C MET A 32 -13.42 4.54 0.06
N GLY A 33 -13.45 3.64 -0.94
CA GLY A 33 -14.43 3.67 -2.03
C GLY A 33 -15.87 3.49 -1.55
N THR A 34 -16.11 2.56 -0.62
CA THR A 34 -17.42 2.37 0.02
C THR A 34 -17.84 3.63 0.79
N HIS A 35 -16.92 4.24 1.55
CA HIS A 35 -17.24 5.44 2.33
C HIS A 35 -17.51 6.67 1.44
N MET A 36 -16.81 6.80 0.31
CA MET A 36 -17.13 7.81 -0.71
C MET A 36 -18.54 7.64 -1.28
N LEU A 37 -18.92 6.40 -1.62
CA LEU A 37 -20.24 6.09 -2.19
C LEU A 37 -21.38 6.31 -1.17
N GLU A 38 -21.15 5.98 0.09
CA GLU A 38 -22.19 6.01 1.12
C GLU A 38 -22.38 7.40 1.75
N ASN A 39 -21.30 8.16 1.93
CA ASN A 39 -21.33 9.38 2.76
C ASN A 39 -20.94 10.66 2.01
N GLY A 40 -20.59 10.59 0.73
CA GLY A 40 -20.22 11.77 -0.06
C GLY A 40 -18.97 12.46 0.48
N MET A 41 -17.97 11.69 0.90
CA MET A 41 -16.71 12.21 1.40
C MET A 41 -16.06 13.16 0.37
N PRO A 42 -15.63 14.37 0.79
CA PRO A 42 -14.91 15.28 -0.08
C PRO A 42 -13.64 14.61 -0.62
N ARG A 43 -13.48 14.64 -1.95
CA ARG A 43 -12.30 14.09 -2.64
C ARG A 43 -10.97 14.56 -2.03
N GLN A 44 -10.91 15.80 -1.55
CA GLN A 44 -9.70 16.35 -0.92
C GLN A 44 -9.34 15.61 0.38
N GLU A 45 -10.32 15.31 1.23
CA GLU A 45 -10.11 14.62 2.50
C GLU A 45 -9.56 13.20 2.28
N LEU A 46 -10.02 12.53 1.23
CA LEU A 46 -9.46 11.26 0.80
C LEU A 46 -8.00 11.37 0.33
N LEU A 47 -7.68 12.39 -0.45
CA LEU A 47 -6.31 12.63 -0.92
C LEU A 47 -5.37 12.95 0.26
N ASP A 48 -5.84 13.67 1.26
CA ASP A 48 -5.08 13.99 2.46
C ASP A 48 -4.77 12.71 3.27
N MET A 49 -5.75 11.83 3.44
CA MET A 49 -5.55 10.52 4.10
C MET A 49 -4.58 9.61 3.35
N LEU A 50 -4.68 9.55 2.02
CA LEU A 50 -3.74 8.80 1.19
C LEU A 50 -2.31 9.35 1.31
N THR A 51 -2.16 10.66 1.47
CA THR A 51 -0.87 11.35 1.60
C THR A 51 -0.21 11.00 2.94
N MET A 52 -0.96 11.12 4.03
CA MET A 52 -0.49 10.75 5.37
C MET A 52 -0.06 9.28 5.42
N LEU A 53 -0.79 8.41 4.72
CA LEU A 53 -0.47 6.99 4.65
C LEU A 53 0.79 6.72 3.81
N HIS A 54 1.00 7.47 2.72
CA HIS A 54 2.26 7.40 1.96
C HIS A 54 3.46 7.80 2.83
N GLU A 55 3.36 8.90 3.58
CA GLU A 55 4.40 9.36 4.50
C GLU A 55 4.69 8.31 5.59
N THR A 56 3.64 7.74 6.17
CA THR A 56 3.77 6.67 7.19
C THR A 56 4.52 5.46 6.63
N ASN A 57 4.29 5.07 5.38
CA ASN A 57 5.03 3.97 4.75
C ASN A 57 6.51 4.29 4.54
N GLU A 58 6.83 5.53 4.13
CA GLU A 58 8.21 5.97 3.96
C GLU A 58 8.99 5.89 5.27
N GLU A 59 8.33 6.18 6.39
CA GLU A 59 8.91 6.12 7.74
C GLU A 59 9.02 4.69 8.31
N THR A 60 8.06 3.81 7.99
CA THR A 60 7.93 2.51 8.67
C THR A 60 8.43 1.31 7.87
N ILE A 61 8.39 1.35 6.53
CA ILE A 61 8.80 0.22 5.69
C ILE A 61 10.33 0.20 5.54
N ARG A 62 10.97 -0.76 6.20
CA ARG A 62 12.44 -0.92 6.17
C ARG A 62 12.97 -1.49 4.85
N SER A 63 12.20 -2.35 4.18
CA SER A 63 12.61 -2.92 2.88
C SER A 63 12.44 -1.91 1.74
N PRO A 64 13.51 -1.51 1.04
CA PRO A 64 13.43 -0.59 -0.10
C PRO A 64 12.53 -1.11 -1.22
N ARG A 65 12.55 -2.43 -1.43
CA ARG A 65 11.72 -3.10 -2.45
C ARG A 65 10.24 -3.01 -2.10
N ALA A 66 9.87 -3.34 -0.87
CA ALA A 66 8.48 -3.26 -0.41
C ALA A 66 7.95 -1.82 -0.47
N ARG A 67 8.81 -0.84 -0.14
CA ARG A 67 8.49 0.58 -0.23
C ARG A 67 8.19 1.02 -1.66
N ALA A 68 9.02 0.62 -2.61
CA ALA A 68 8.82 0.91 -4.04
C ALA A 68 7.56 0.24 -4.62
N ILE A 69 7.15 -0.92 -4.09
CA ILE A 69 5.89 -1.58 -4.47
C ILE A 69 4.71 -0.80 -3.90
N ALA A 70 4.71 -0.48 -2.61
CA ALA A 70 3.66 0.30 -1.96
C ALA A 70 3.46 1.68 -2.63
N GLY A 71 4.55 2.40 -2.93
CA GLY A 71 4.50 3.69 -3.62
C GLY A 71 3.90 3.60 -5.03
N ARG A 72 4.17 2.53 -5.79
CA ARG A 72 3.56 2.31 -7.11
C ARG A 72 2.06 2.07 -7.02
N HIS A 73 1.60 1.29 -6.04
CA HIS A 73 0.18 1.05 -5.82
C HIS A 73 -0.55 2.33 -5.40
N LEU A 74 0.02 3.10 -4.46
CA LEU A 74 -0.51 4.41 -4.07
C LEU A 74 -0.65 5.35 -5.27
N MET A 75 0.37 5.43 -6.13
CA MET A 75 0.29 6.26 -7.34
C MET A 75 -0.78 5.79 -8.34
N SER A 76 -1.03 4.48 -8.44
CA SER A 76 -2.14 3.97 -9.26
C SER A 76 -3.50 4.46 -8.76
N VAL A 77 -3.66 4.55 -7.43
CA VAL A 77 -4.88 5.06 -6.80
C VAL A 77 -5.03 6.56 -7.01
N TYR A 78 -3.95 7.32 -6.82
CA TYR A 78 -3.95 8.76 -7.09
C TYR A 78 -4.34 9.07 -8.53
N ARG A 79 -3.85 8.30 -9.50
CA ARG A 79 -4.26 8.45 -10.91
C ARG A 79 -5.73 8.12 -11.12
N ALA A 80 -6.22 7.00 -10.57
CA ALA A 80 -7.62 6.63 -10.69
C ALA A 80 -8.58 7.67 -10.08
N LEU A 81 -8.17 8.33 -9.00
CA LEU A 81 -8.92 9.44 -8.39
C LEU A 81 -8.67 10.79 -9.09
N GLY A 82 -7.56 10.93 -9.80
CA GLY A 82 -7.14 12.11 -10.57
C GLY A 82 -7.87 12.25 -11.89
N ASP A 83 -8.09 11.12 -12.56
CA ASP A 83 -8.69 11.01 -13.88
C ASP A 83 -10.21 10.81 -13.83
N ALA A 84 -10.80 10.63 -12.64
CA ALA A 84 -12.24 10.52 -12.37
C ALA A 84 -12.85 11.85 -11.92
#